data_AF-A0A2I3HTS7-F1
#
_entry.id   AF-A0A2I3HTS7-F1
#
_cell.length_a   1.000
_cell.length_b   1.000
_cell.length_c   1.000
_cell.angle_alpha   90.00
_cell.angle_beta   90.00
_cell.angle_gamma   90.00
#
_symmetry.space_group_name_H-M   'P 1'
#
loop_
_entity.id
_entity.type
_entity.pdbx_description
1 polymer ?
#
loop_
_entity_poly.entity_id
_entity_poly.type
_entity_poly.pdbx_seq_one_letter_code
_entity_poly.pdbx_strand_id
1 'polypeptide(L)'
;MTEDSQRNFRSVYYEKVGFRGVEEKKSLEILLKDDRLDTEKLCTFSQRFPLPSMYRALVWKVLLGILPPHHESHAKVMMYRREQYLDVLHALKVIRFVSDATPQAEVYLRMYQLESGKLPRSPSFPLPKAFEQYLNLEDGRLLTHLKMCSAAPKLPYDLWFKRCFAGCLPESSLQRVWDKVVSGSCKILVFVAVEILLTFKIKVMALNSAEKITKFLENIPQDSSDAIVSKAIDLWHKHCGTPVHSS
;
A
#
# COMPACT_ATOMS: atom_id res chain seq x y z
N MET A 1 66.26 -11.39 6.01
CA MET A 1 65.18 -11.41 5.01
C MET A 1 64.74 -12.85 4.77
N THR A 2 63.90 -13.42 5.63
CA THR A 2 63.30 -14.77 5.42
C THR A 2 62.18 -14.98 6.43
N GLU A 3 61.00 -14.41 6.20
CA GLU A 3 59.76 -14.81 6.90
C GLU A 3 58.53 -14.95 5.97
N ASP A 4 58.59 -14.46 4.72
CA ASP A 4 57.45 -14.52 3.78
C ASP A 4 57.17 -15.90 3.15
N SER A 5 58.04 -16.88 3.36
CA SER A 5 57.91 -18.19 2.71
C SER A 5 56.79 -19.05 3.33
N GLN A 6 56.51 -18.92 4.64
CA GLN A 6 55.54 -19.79 5.33
C GLN A 6 54.06 -19.48 5.03
N ARG A 7 53.72 -18.22 4.70
CA ARG A 7 52.32 -17.83 4.40
C ARG A 7 51.79 -18.49 3.13
N ASN A 8 52.65 -18.78 2.15
CA ASN A 8 52.23 -19.34 0.86
C ASN A 8 52.04 -20.86 0.85
N PHE A 9 52.67 -21.63 1.75
CA PHE A 9 52.52 -23.10 1.70
C PHE A 9 51.14 -23.59 2.15
N ARG A 10 50.53 -22.91 3.12
CA ARG A 10 49.21 -23.29 3.66
C ARG A 10 48.07 -22.94 2.70
N SER A 11 48.08 -21.74 2.13
CA SER A 11 47.11 -21.31 1.13
C SER A 11 47.12 -22.23 -0.10
N VAL A 12 48.32 -22.58 -0.59
CA VAL A 12 48.51 -23.52 -1.73
C VAL A 12 48.03 -24.93 -1.42
N TYR A 13 48.22 -25.43 -0.18
CA TYR A 13 47.68 -26.73 0.22
C TYR A 13 46.14 -26.72 0.22
N TYR A 14 45.52 -25.72 0.84
CA TYR A 14 44.06 -25.58 0.87
C TYR A 14 43.46 -25.46 -0.52
N GLU A 15 44.12 -24.73 -1.43
CA GLU A 15 43.69 -24.63 -2.82
C GLU A 15 43.81 -25.98 -3.58
N LYS A 16 44.90 -26.73 -3.36
CA LYS A 16 45.10 -28.07 -3.94
C LYS A 16 44.11 -29.12 -3.43
N VAL A 17 43.68 -29.03 -2.17
CA VAL A 17 42.70 -29.96 -1.58
C VAL A 17 41.24 -29.51 -1.74
N GLY A 18 40.99 -28.46 -2.54
CA GLY A 18 39.63 -27.99 -2.88
C GLY A 18 38.99 -27.02 -1.89
N PHE A 19 39.70 -26.61 -0.84
CA PHE A 19 39.26 -25.63 0.16
C PHE A 19 39.72 -24.22 -0.21
N ARG A 20 39.11 -23.60 -1.23
CA ARG A 20 39.35 -22.19 -1.57
C ARG A 20 38.67 -21.26 -0.55
N GLY A 21 39.27 -20.10 -0.24
CA GLY A 21 38.60 -19.08 0.58
C GLY A 21 38.85 -19.14 2.10
N VAL A 22 39.72 -20.04 2.59
CA VAL A 22 39.91 -20.29 4.03
C VAL A 22 40.60 -19.10 4.74
N GLU A 23 41.58 -18.48 4.09
CA GLU A 23 42.30 -17.34 4.65
C GLU A 23 41.46 -16.05 4.58
N GLU A 24 40.67 -15.91 3.52
CA GLU A 24 39.71 -14.83 3.31
C GLU A 24 38.60 -14.88 4.37
N LYS A 25 38.06 -16.06 4.64
CA LYS A 25 37.07 -16.26 5.72
C LYS A 25 37.63 -15.85 7.07
N LYS A 26 38.85 -16.30 7.42
CA LYS A 26 39.51 -15.92 8.69
C LYS A 26 39.75 -14.42 8.78
N SER A 27 40.15 -13.79 7.67
CA SER A 27 40.36 -12.34 7.60
C SER A 27 39.06 -11.56 7.83
N LEU A 28 37.93 -12.02 7.28
CA LEU A 28 36.62 -11.44 7.55
C LEU A 28 36.19 -11.65 9.00
N GLU A 29 36.41 -12.83 9.57
CA GLU A 29 36.10 -13.12 10.97
C GLU A 29 36.84 -12.21 11.94
N ILE A 30 38.08 -11.80 11.61
CA ILE A 30 38.83 -10.81 12.39
C ILE A 30 38.11 -9.45 12.36
N LEU A 31 37.70 -8.98 11.18
CA LEU A 31 36.97 -7.72 11.04
C LEU A 31 35.61 -7.73 11.76
N LEU A 32 34.97 -8.89 11.85
CA LEU A 32 33.66 -9.05 12.49
C LEU A 32 33.73 -9.21 14.02
N LYS A 33 34.92 -9.37 14.59
CA LYS A 33 35.14 -9.46 16.05
C LYS A 33 35.21 -8.10 16.73
N ASP A 34 35.41 -7.02 15.98
CA ASP A 34 35.49 -5.68 16.53
C ASP A 34 34.12 -5.24 17.08
N ASP A 35 34.09 -4.65 18.28
CA ASP A 35 32.86 -4.14 18.92
C ASP A 35 32.18 -3.08 18.03
N ARG A 36 32.99 -2.30 17.32
CA ARG A 36 32.55 -1.37 16.28
C ARG A 36 33.12 -1.83 14.93
N LEU A 37 32.22 -2.29 14.07
CA LEU A 37 32.56 -2.75 12.73
C LEU A 37 33.09 -1.61 11.87
N ASP A 38 34.26 -1.84 11.26
CA ASP A 38 34.86 -0.92 10.30
C ASP A 38 34.21 -1.10 8.91
N THR A 39 33.25 -0.22 8.60
CA THR A 39 32.49 -0.26 7.35
C THR A 39 33.36 -0.08 6.10
N GLU A 40 34.45 0.67 6.19
CA GLU A 40 35.36 0.93 5.07
C GLU A 40 36.21 -0.31 4.75
N LYS A 41 36.73 -0.97 5.80
CA LYS A 41 37.42 -2.26 5.65
C LYS A 41 36.48 -3.36 5.15
N LEU A 42 35.24 -3.42 5.64
CA LEU A 42 34.22 -4.37 5.16
C LEU A 42 33.86 -4.13 3.69
N CYS A 43 33.76 -2.87 3.26
CA CYS A 43 33.53 -2.52 1.87
C CYS A 43 34.70 -2.96 0.99
N THR A 44 35.93 -2.61 1.38
CA THR A 44 37.17 -2.99 0.68
C THR A 44 37.31 -4.51 0.58
N PHE A 45 37.01 -5.24 1.65
CA PHE A 45 36.99 -6.70 1.65
C PHE A 45 35.96 -7.24 0.64
N SER A 46 34.73 -6.71 0.63
CA SER A 46 33.64 -7.15 -0.24
C SER A 46 33.89 -6.87 -1.73
N GLN A 47 34.65 -5.82 -2.03
CA GLN A 47 35.08 -5.50 -3.40
C GLN A 47 36.18 -6.45 -3.89
N ARG A 48 37.08 -6.86 -2.99
CA ARG A 48 38.26 -7.67 -3.32
C ARG A 48 37.98 -9.17 -3.29
N PHE A 49 37.05 -9.62 -2.45
CA PHE A 49 36.79 -11.03 -2.20
C PHE A 49 35.29 -11.34 -2.13
N PRO A 50 34.87 -12.54 -2.58
CA PRO A 50 33.49 -12.98 -2.40
C PRO A 50 33.18 -13.20 -0.91
N LEU A 51 32.07 -12.64 -0.44
CA LEU A 51 31.62 -12.83 0.95
C LEU A 51 31.24 -14.30 1.20
N PRO A 52 31.69 -14.94 2.31
CA PRO A 52 31.19 -16.23 2.74
C PRO A 52 29.67 -16.22 2.98
N SER A 53 28.97 -17.28 2.58
CA SER A 53 27.50 -17.31 2.62
C SER A 53 26.89 -17.08 4.01
N MET A 54 27.53 -17.58 5.06
CA MET A 54 27.09 -17.37 6.44
C MET A 54 27.17 -15.90 6.91
N TYR A 55 28.10 -15.11 6.37
CA TYR A 55 28.31 -13.71 6.76
C TYR A 55 27.68 -12.70 5.81
N ARG A 56 27.29 -13.13 4.59
CA ARG A 56 26.75 -12.25 3.55
C ARG A 56 25.60 -11.39 4.05
N ALA A 57 24.60 -11.99 4.71
CA ALA A 57 23.45 -11.25 5.21
C ALA A 57 23.82 -10.24 6.30
N LEU A 58 24.78 -10.56 7.18
CA LEU A 58 25.24 -9.63 8.22
C LEU A 58 25.97 -8.44 7.59
N VAL A 59 26.96 -8.71 6.73
CA VAL A 59 27.76 -7.66 6.08
C VAL A 59 26.89 -6.75 5.23
N TRP A 60 25.93 -7.30 4.47
CA TRP A 60 24.98 -6.49 3.70
C TRP A 60 24.11 -5.60 4.58
N LYS A 61 23.57 -6.13 5.69
CA LYS A 61 22.77 -5.32 6.61
C LYS A 61 23.55 -4.13 7.17
N VAL A 62 24.84 -4.31 7.46
CA VAL A 62 25.72 -3.23 7.95
C VAL A 62 26.02 -2.23 6.84
N LEU A 63 26.45 -2.68 5.66
CA LEU A 63 26.81 -1.81 4.54
C LEU A 63 25.61 -1.04 3.95
N LEU A 64 24.41 -1.62 3.99
CA LEU A 64 23.16 -0.97 3.56
C LEU A 64 22.57 -0.05 4.64
N GLY A 65 23.21 0.07 5.81
CA GLY A 65 22.72 0.91 6.92
C GLY A 65 21.48 0.37 7.63
N ILE A 66 21.13 -0.91 7.43
CA ILE A 66 20.04 -1.58 8.15
C ILE A 66 20.45 -1.81 9.60
N LEU A 67 21.71 -2.21 9.82
CA LEU A 67 22.33 -2.39 11.13
C LEU A 67 23.42 -1.33 11.35
N PRO A 68 23.55 -0.78 12.57
CA PRO A 68 24.62 0.15 12.88
C PRO A 68 25.98 -0.58 12.95
N PRO A 69 27.10 0.15 12.91
CA PRO A 69 28.44 -0.43 13.09
C PRO A 69 28.65 -1.09 14.46
N HIS A 70 27.95 -0.63 15.51
CA HIS A 70 28.11 -1.17 16.86
C HIS A 70 27.32 -2.47 17.04
N HIS A 71 28.02 -3.57 17.29
CA HIS A 71 27.42 -4.91 17.33
C HIS A 71 26.40 -5.08 18.46
N GLU A 72 26.62 -4.45 19.63
CA GLU A 72 25.74 -4.52 20.80
C GLU A 72 24.31 -4.02 20.48
N SER A 73 24.22 -3.06 19.55
CA SER A 73 22.94 -2.47 19.16
C SER A 73 22.17 -3.32 18.15
N HIS A 74 22.76 -4.35 17.56
CA HIS A 74 22.14 -5.12 16.47
C HIS A 74 20.84 -5.78 16.90
N ALA A 75 20.80 -6.40 18.07
CA ALA A 75 19.60 -7.06 18.58
C ALA A 75 18.44 -6.05 18.75
N LYS A 76 18.73 -4.89 19.36
CA LYS A 76 17.75 -3.83 19.58
C LYS A 76 17.25 -3.21 18.27
N VAL A 77 18.15 -2.93 17.32
CA VAL A 77 17.76 -2.39 16.01
C VAL A 77 16.94 -3.41 15.23
N MET A 78 17.31 -4.70 15.23
CA MET A 78 16.51 -5.75 14.59
C MET A 78 15.12 -5.90 15.21
N MET A 79 14.98 -5.70 16.52
CA MET A 79 13.68 -5.70 17.20
C MET A 79 12.78 -4.60 16.64
N TYR A 80 13.26 -3.35 16.58
CA TYR A 80 12.48 -2.25 16.01
C TYR A 80 12.13 -2.45 14.54
N ARG A 81 13.05 -3.00 13.73
CA ARG A 81 12.78 -3.32 12.33
C ARG A 81 11.71 -4.41 12.18
N ARG A 82 11.69 -5.38 13.10
CA ARG A 82 10.68 -6.44 13.12
C ARG A 82 9.31 -5.89 13.50
N GLU A 83 9.24 -5.03 14.50
CA GLU A 83 8.00 -4.35 14.90
C GLU A 83 7.44 -3.51 13.76
N GLN A 84 8.27 -2.66 13.14
CA GLN A 84 7.90 -1.87 11.96
C GLN A 84 7.35 -2.75 10.83
N TYR A 85 8.01 -3.86 10.52
CA TYR A 85 7.54 -4.79 9.50
C TYR A 85 6.15 -5.37 9.83
N LEU A 86 5.93 -5.77 11.08
CA LEU A 86 4.66 -6.34 11.52
C LEU A 86 3.52 -5.31 11.50
N ASP A 87 3.79 -4.08 11.92
CA ASP A 87 2.81 -3.00 11.93
C ASP A 87 2.36 -2.64 10.50
N VAL A 88 3.31 -2.49 9.58
CA VAL A 88 3.01 -2.19 8.17
C VAL A 88 2.27 -3.37 7.52
N LEU A 89 2.68 -4.61 7.79
CA LEU A 89 1.97 -5.80 7.30
C LEU A 89 0.54 -5.84 7.81
N HIS A 90 0.35 -5.60 9.11
CA HIS A 90 -0.96 -5.60 9.75
C HIS A 90 -1.86 -4.52 9.15
N ALA A 91 -1.35 -3.30 9.01
CA ALA A 91 -2.06 -2.21 8.38
C ALA A 91 -2.54 -2.59 6.97
N LEU A 92 -1.66 -3.15 6.12
CA LEU A 92 -2.00 -3.61 4.77
C LEU A 92 -3.08 -4.72 4.75
N LYS A 93 -3.08 -5.63 5.74
CA LYS A 93 -4.14 -6.64 5.90
C LYS A 93 -5.47 -6.02 6.30
N VAL A 94 -5.47 -5.09 7.26
CA VAL A 94 -6.68 -4.38 7.72
C VAL A 94 -7.34 -3.61 6.58
N ILE A 95 -6.56 -2.89 5.78
CA ILE A 95 -7.06 -2.15 4.60
C ILE A 95 -7.23 -3.03 3.34
N ARG A 96 -7.07 -4.35 3.49
CA ARG A 96 -7.30 -5.38 2.44
C ARG A 96 -6.47 -5.18 1.17
N PHE A 97 -5.25 -4.71 1.32
CA PHE A 97 -4.27 -4.59 0.24
C PHE A 97 -3.48 -5.87 -0.01
N VAL A 98 -3.36 -6.71 1.01
CA VAL A 98 -2.68 -8.01 0.95
C VAL A 98 -3.52 -9.05 1.72
N SER A 99 -3.39 -10.31 1.31
CA SER A 99 -3.95 -11.48 1.99
C SER A 99 -2.88 -12.56 2.12
N ASP A 100 -3.21 -13.67 2.78
CA ASP A 100 -2.29 -14.80 2.92
C ASP A 100 -1.99 -15.49 1.57
N ALA A 101 -2.77 -15.20 0.53
CA ALA A 101 -2.53 -15.66 -0.85
C ALA A 101 -1.65 -14.69 -1.67
N THR A 102 -1.36 -13.49 -1.17
CA THR A 102 -0.56 -12.50 -1.89
C THR A 102 0.91 -12.95 -1.97
N PRO A 103 1.53 -12.99 -3.16
CA PRO A 103 2.94 -13.34 -3.29
C PRO A 103 3.84 -12.41 -2.46
N GLN A 104 4.86 -12.96 -1.81
CA GLN A 104 5.71 -12.21 -0.89
C GLN A 104 6.36 -10.97 -1.53
N ALA A 105 6.75 -11.06 -2.80
CA ALA A 105 7.30 -9.92 -3.54
C ALA A 105 6.30 -8.76 -3.68
N GLU A 106 5.01 -9.07 -3.88
CA GLU A 106 3.95 -8.06 -3.92
C GLU A 106 3.70 -7.47 -2.54
N VAL A 107 3.75 -8.27 -1.47
CA VAL A 107 3.66 -7.77 -0.09
C VAL A 107 4.73 -6.70 0.17
N TYR A 108 5.99 -6.97 -0.19
CA TYR A 108 7.08 -6.00 -0.05
C TYR A 108 6.86 -4.73 -0.87
N LEU A 109 6.35 -4.85 -2.10
CA LEU A 109 5.98 -3.70 -2.92
C LEU A 109 4.89 -2.86 -2.22
N ARG A 110 3.85 -3.49 -1.67
CA ARG A 110 2.78 -2.78 -0.95
C ARG A 110 3.28 -2.11 0.33
N MET A 111 4.18 -2.75 1.05
CA MET A 111 4.83 -2.16 2.24
C MET A 111 5.58 -0.89 1.86
N TYR A 112 6.45 -0.96 0.84
CA TYR A 112 7.19 0.20 0.36
C TYR A 112 6.25 1.32 -0.12
N GLN A 113 5.18 0.98 -0.84
CA GLN A 113 4.19 1.95 -1.29
C GLN A 113 3.48 2.63 -0.10
N LEU A 114 3.13 1.89 0.96
CA LEU A 114 2.52 2.46 2.17
C LEU A 114 3.48 3.40 2.90
N GLU A 115 4.72 2.96 3.16
CA GLU A 115 5.72 3.78 3.85
C GLU A 115 6.14 5.03 3.05
N SER A 116 6.14 4.93 1.72
CA SER A 116 6.44 6.08 0.84
C SER A 116 5.24 6.98 0.56
N GLY A 117 4.06 6.69 1.14
CA GLY A 117 2.81 7.44 0.90
C GLY A 117 2.27 7.31 -0.54
N LYS A 118 2.76 6.32 -1.29
CA LYS A 118 2.38 6.03 -2.69
C LYS A 118 1.46 4.82 -2.79
N LEU A 119 0.88 4.35 -1.68
CA LEU A 119 -0.07 3.26 -1.73
C LEU A 119 -1.23 3.69 -2.62
N PRO A 120 -1.48 2.96 -3.74
CA PRO A 120 -2.65 3.26 -4.54
C PRO A 120 -3.88 3.11 -3.62
N ARG A 121 -5.02 3.70 -4.00
CA ARG A 121 -6.27 3.32 -3.32
C ARG A 121 -6.64 1.91 -3.78
N SER A 122 -7.19 1.10 -2.87
CA SER A 122 -7.39 -0.34 -3.10
C SER A 122 -8.02 -0.57 -4.48
N PRO A 123 -7.37 -1.34 -5.38
CA PRO A 123 -7.98 -1.70 -6.66
C PRO A 123 -9.16 -2.67 -6.49
N SER A 124 -9.50 -3.06 -5.26
CA SER A 124 -10.36 -4.22 -4.94
C SER A 124 -11.84 -4.07 -5.29
N PHE A 125 -12.31 -2.93 -5.80
CA PHE A 125 -13.63 -2.84 -6.41
C PHE A 125 -13.61 -1.88 -7.58
N PRO A 126 -14.07 -2.25 -8.79
CA PRO A 126 -14.26 -1.30 -9.87
C PRO A 126 -15.46 -0.41 -9.53
N LEU A 127 -15.26 0.55 -8.61
CA LEU A 127 -16.29 1.46 -8.09
C LEU A 127 -17.07 2.15 -9.22
N PRO A 128 -16.47 2.55 -10.36
CA PRO A 128 -17.23 3.04 -11.51
C PRO A 128 -18.20 2.01 -12.11
N LYS A 129 -17.77 0.74 -12.26
CA LYS A 129 -18.64 -0.33 -12.77
C LYS A 129 -19.75 -0.67 -11.77
N ALA A 130 -19.41 -0.71 -10.49
CA ALA A 130 -20.38 -0.92 -9.41
C ALA A 130 -21.41 0.21 -9.36
N PHE A 131 -20.97 1.45 -9.56
CA PHE A 131 -21.85 2.61 -9.68
C PHE A 131 -22.84 2.44 -10.82
N GLU A 132 -22.38 2.07 -12.02
CA GLU A 132 -23.30 1.81 -13.14
C GLU A 132 -24.29 0.69 -12.81
N GLN A 133 -23.83 -0.40 -12.18
CA GLN A 133 -24.68 -1.52 -11.79
C GLN A 133 -25.78 -1.08 -10.81
N TYR A 134 -25.43 -0.42 -9.71
CA TYR A 134 -26.40 -0.03 -8.68
C TYR A 134 -27.29 1.13 -9.15
N LEU A 135 -26.77 2.05 -9.96
CA LEU A 135 -27.61 3.08 -10.59
C LEU A 135 -28.64 2.43 -11.54
N ASN A 136 -28.27 1.39 -12.29
CA ASN A 136 -29.21 0.70 -13.15
C ASN A 136 -30.32 -0.02 -12.35
N LEU A 137 -29.99 -0.56 -11.18
CA LEU A 137 -30.96 -1.23 -10.30
C LEU A 137 -31.95 -0.26 -9.67
N GLU A 138 -31.51 0.95 -9.29
CA GLU A 138 -32.39 1.96 -8.69
C GLU A 138 -33.10 2.83 -9.73
N ASP A 139 -32.42 3.19 -10.83
CA ASP A 139 -32.99 3.97 -11.93
C ASP A 139 -32.25 3.77 -13.27
N GLY A 140 -32.64 2.73 -14.01
CA GLY A 140 -32.10 2.46 -15.34
C GLY A 140 -32.37 3.56 -16.38
N ARG A 141 -33.42 4.38 -16.21
CA ARG A 141 -33.71 5.50 -17.13
C ARG A 141 -32.67 6.60 -16.98
N LEU A 142 -32.29 6.91 -15.74
CA LEU A 142 -31.24 7.88 -15.44
C LEU A 142 -29.89 7.42 -15.99
N LEU A 143 -29.51 6.15 -15.81
CA LEU A 143 -28.28 5.61 -16.41
C LEU A 143 -28.30 5.69 -17.93
N THR A 144 -29.44 5.35 -18.55
CA THR A 144 -29.60 5.42 -20.01
C THR A 144 -29.40 6.85 -20.52
N HIS A 145 -29.97 7.85 -19.84
CA HIS A 145 -29.77 9.26 -20.16
C HIS A 145 -28.29 9.68 -20.10
N LEU A 146 -27.57 9.25 -19.05
CA LEU A 146 -26.13 9.53 -18.93
C LEU A 146 -25.31 8.89 -20.05
N LYS A 147 -25.67 7.67 -20.48
CA LYS A 147 -25.02 6.99 -21.61
C LYS A 147 -25.33 7.67 -22.94
N MET A 148 -26.57 8.07 -23.17
CA MET A 148 -26.98 8.83 -24.36
C MET A 148 -26.23 10.16 -24.47
N CYS A 149 -26.02 10.86 -23.35
CA CYS A 149 -25.25 12.10 -23.31
C CYS A 149 -23.72 11.89 -23.38
N SER A 150 -23.23 10.64 -23.45
CA SER A 150 -21.80 10.30 -23.31
C SER A 150 -21.16 10.85 -22.02
N ALA A 151 -21.95 10.96 -20.96
CA ALA A 151 -21.56 11.54 -19.68
C ALA A 151 -20.93 10.51 -18.73
N ALA A 152 -21.34 9.24 -18.83
CA ALA A 152 -20.84 8.15 -17.95
C ALA A 152 -19.31 8.12 -17.79
N PRO A 153 -18.48 8.14 -18.85
CA PRO A 153 -17.02 8.12 -18.69
C PRO A 153 -16.43 9.45 -18.18
N LYS A 154 -17.20 10.54 -18.18
CA LYS A 154 -16.77 11.90 -17.78
C LYS A 154 -17.28 12.30 -16.40
N LEU A 155 -17.93 11.39 -15.66
CA LEU A 155 -18.36 11.66 -14.30
C LEU A 155 -17.14 11.89 -13.39
N PRO A 156 -17.28 12.67 -12.31
CA PRO A 156 -16.16 13.03 -11.43
C PRO A 156 -15.79 11.87 -10.49
N TYR A 157 -15.42 10.72 -11.04
CA TYR A 157 -15.02 9.53 -10.30
C TYR A 157 -13.80 9.77 -9.41
N ASP A 158 -12.91 10.68 -9.79
CA ASP A 158 -11.79 11.10 -8.94
C ASP A 158 -12.28 11.86 -7.70
N LEU A 159 -13.34 12.69 -7.82
CA LEU A 159 -13.93 13.34 -6.65
C LEU A 159 -14.59 12.31 -5.72
N TRP A 160 -15.32 11.35 -6.28
CA TRP A 160 -16.10 10.39 -5.50
C TRP A 160 -15.25 9.28 -4.88
N PHE A 161 -14.32 8.71 -5.65
CA PHE A 161 -13.64 7.46 -5.30
C PHE A 161 -12.15 7.63 -5.01
N LYS A 162 -11.54 8.75 -5.45
CA LYS A 162 -10.21 9.15 -4.98
C LYS A 162 -10.33 10.09 -3.79
N ARG A 163 -11.01 11.21 -3.92
CA ARG A 163 -11.14 12.17 -2.80
C ARG A 163 -12.18 11.75 -1.77
N CYS A 164 -12.89 10.64 -1.97
CA CYS A 164 -13.92 10.14 -1.06
C CYS A 164 -14.93 11.25 -0.71
N PHE A 165 -15.34 12.05 -1.70
CA PHE A 165 -16.22 13.22 -1.56
C PHE A 165 -15.66 14.41 -0.76
N ALA A 166 -14.37 14.43 -0.42
CA ALA A 166 -13.72 15.60 0.16
C ALA A 166 -13.83 16.80 -0.80
N GLY A 167 -14.37 17.91 -0.30
CA GLY A 167 -14.67 19.12 -1.08
C GLY A 167 -15.93 19.02 -1.96
N CYS A 168 -16.71 17.93 -1.86
CA CYS A 168 -18.00 17.76 -2.55
C CYS A 168 -19.19 17.84 -1.58
N LEU A 169 -19.04 17.24 -0.39
CA LEU A 169 -20.02 17.28 0.70
C LEU A 169 -19.45 18.08 1.88
N PRO A 170 -20.28 18.71 2.73
CA PRO A 170 -19.83 19.38 3.94
C PRO A 170 -19.23 18.38 4.91
N GLU A 171 -18.21 18.78 5.66
CA GLU A 171 -17.48 17.93 6.60
C GLU A 171 -18.40 17.27 7.64
N SER A 172 -19.44 17.99 8.08
CA SER A 172 -20.44 17.51 9.04
C SER A 172 -21.19 16.27 8.58
N SER A 173 -21.52 16.17 7.28
CA SER A 173 -22.16 15.00 6.68
C SER A 173 -21.14 13.96 6.26
N LEU A 174 -19.98 14.41 5.75
CA LEU A 174 -18.94 13.56 5.18
C LEU A 174 -18.32 12.60 6.20
N GLN A 175 -18.11 13.05 7.43
CA GLN A 175 -17.58 12.20 8.51
C GLN A 175 -18.38 10.90 8.68
N ARG A 176 -19.72 10.93 8.53
CA ARG A 176 -20.59 9.75 8.64
C ARG A 176 -20.35 8.73 7.52
N VAL A 177 -19.95 9.19 6.34
CA VAL A 177 -19.53 8.33 5.23
C VAL A 177 -18.16 7.73 5.56
N TRP A 178 -17.24 8.54 6.07
CA TRP A 178 -15.90 8.11 6.42
C TRP A 178 -15.86 7.10 7.57
N ASP A 179 -16.78 7.16 8.52
CA ASP A 179 -16.95 6.11 9.54
C ASP A 179 -17.06 4.72 8.90
N LYS A 180 -17.81 4.60 7.79
CA LYS A 180 -18.01 3.33 7.06
C LYS A 180 -16.80 2.94 6.22
N VAL A 181 -16.08 3.93 5.68
CA VAL A 181 -14.83 3.70 4.93
C VAL A 181 -13.73 3.20 5.87
N VAL A 182 -13.57 3.84 7.02
CA VAL A 182 -12.60 3.48 8.06
C VAL A 182 -12.94 2.11 8.65
N SER A 183 -14.23 1.77 8.81
CA SER A 183 -14.67 0.43 9.20
C SER A 183 -14.50 -0.64 8.10
N GLY A 184 -13.87 -0.30 6.98
CA GLY A 184 -13.46 -1.25 5.94
C GLY A 184 -14.40 -1.41 4.74
N SER A 185 -15.45 -0.58 4.60
CA SER A 185 -16.36 -0.60 3.45
C SER A 185 -16.13 0.57 2.50
N CYS A 186 -15.41 0.35 1.39
CA CYS A 186 -15.31 1.33 0.31
C CYS A 186 -16.57 1.39 -0.58
N LYS A 187 -17.44 0.38 -0.51
CA LYS A 187 -18.68 0.30 -1.32
C LYS A 187 -19.66 1.41 -0.98
N ILE A 188 -19.66 1.93 0.26
CA ILE A 188 -20.51 3.06 0.66
C ILE A 188 -20.37 4.25 -0.29
N LEU A 189 -19.16 4.51 -0.81
CA LEU A 189 -18.90 5.61 -1.74
C LEU A 189 -19.73 5.48 -3.03
N VAL A 190 -19.98 4.24 -3.47
CA VAL A 190 -20.83 3.96 -4.63
C VAL A 190 -22.27 4.39 -4.35
N PHE A 191 -22.80 4.04 -3.18
CA PHE A 191 -24.17 4.36 -2.80
C PHE A 191 -24.37 5.86 -2.56
N VAL A 192 -23.35 6.57 -2.06
CA VAL A 192 -23.37 8.04 -1.99
C VAL A 192 -23.43 8.64 -3.40
N ALA A 193 -22.63 8.16 -4.34
CA ALA A 193 -22.69 8.62 -5.74
C ALA A 193 -24.06 8.34 -6.39
N VAL A 194 -24.62 7.15 -6.18
CA VAL A 194 -25.96 6.79 -6.67
C VAL A 194 -27.02 7.72 -6.07
N GLU A 195 -26.98 7.94 -4.76
CA GLU A 195 -27.97 8.75 -4.06
C GLU A 195 -27.92 10.23 -4.44
N ILE A 196 -26.73 10.79 -4.73
CA ILE A 196 -26.59 12.13 -5.29
C ILE A 196 -27.37 12.23 -6.61
N LEU A 197 -27.21 11.23 -7.49
CA LEU A 197 -27.89 11.21 -8.79
C LEU A 197 -29.40 11.03 -8.66
N LEU A 198 -29.86 10.18 -7.74
CA LEU A 198 -31.29 10.01 -7.47
C LEU A 198 -31.92 11.28 -6.89
N THR A 199 -31.23 11.93 -5.95
CA THR A 199 -31.67 13.19 -5.33
C THR A 199 -31.81 14.31 -6.37
N PHE A 200 -30.84 14.43 -7.28
CA PHE A 200 -30.85 15.46 -8.32
C PHE A 200 -31.37 14.96 -9.68
N LYS A 201 -32.09 13.84 -9.72
CA LYS A 201 -32.57 13.19 -10.94
C LYS A 201 -33.24 14.16 -11.90
N ILE A 202 -34.22 14.93 -11.43
CA ILE A 202 -34.98 15.88 -12.27
C ILE A 202 -34.03 16.89 -12.93
N LYS A 203 -33.06 17.39 -12.18
CA LYS A 203 -32.07 18.36 -12.68
C LYS A 203 -31.12 17.72 -13.69
N VAL A 204 -30.60 16.53 -13.41
CA VAL A 204 -29.67 15.79 -14.29
C VAL A 204 -30.36 15.39 -15.59
N MET A 205 -31.61 14.94 -15.55
CA MET A 205 -32.41 14.59 -16.73
C MET A 205 -32.69 15.79 -17.64
N ALA A 206 -32.72 17.01 -17.09
CA ALA A 206 -32.88 18.23 -17.88
C ALA A 206 -31.58 18.68 -18.58
N LEU A 207 -30.42 18.13 -18.21
CA LEU A 207 -29.13 18.44 -18.82
C LEU A 207 -28.86 17.49 -20.00
N ASN A 208 -28.49 18.04 -21.15
CA ASN A 208 -28.27 17.29 -22.40
C ASN A 208 -26.80 17.27 -22.87
N SER A 209 -25.86 17.67 -22.02
CA SER A 209 -24.43 17.71 -22.32
C SER A 209 -23.64 17.08 -21.19
N ALA A 210 -22.72 16.18 -21.53
CA ALA A 210 -21.80 15.57 -20.56
C ALA A 210 -21.06 16.62 -19.72
N GLU A 211 -20.59 17.71 -20.32
CA GLU A 211 -19.85 18.74 -19.60
C GLU A 211 -20.72 19.47 -18.57
N LYS A 212 -21.98 19.78 -18.93
CA LYS A 212 -22.93 20.40 -18.00
C LYS A 212 -23.27 19.47 -16.84
N ILE A 213 -23.42 18.18 -17.11
CA ILE A 213 -23.68 17.14 -16.09
C ILE A 213 -22.48 17.04 -15.14
N THR A 214 -21.26 16.92 -15.66
CA THR A 214 -20.05 16.83 -14.84
C THR A 214 -19.86 18.09 -13.98
N LYS A 215 -19.96 19.29 -14.56
CA LYS A 215 -19.83 20.56 -13.83
C LYS A 215 -20.85 20.70 -12.71
N PHE A 216 -22.09 20.25 -12.94
CA PHE A 216 -23.12 20.24 -11.91
C PHE A 216 -22.77 19.28 -10.77
N LEU A 217 -22.33 18.05 -11.08
CA LEU A 217 -21.98 17.04 -10.09
C LEU A 217 -20.69 17.36 -9.31
N GLU A 218 -19.81 18.19 -9.85
CA GLU A 218 -18.67 18.75 -9.13
C GLU A 218 -19.08 19.84 -8.12
N ASN A 219 -20.24 20.48 -8.31
CA ASN A 219 -20.71 21.63 -7.53
C ASN A 219 -22.18 21.45 -7.11
N ILE A 220 -22.49 20.35 -6.44
CA ILE A 220 -23.87 20.04 -6.02
C ILE A 220 -24.35 20.99 -4.90
N PRO A 221 -25.66 21.26 -4.81
CA PRO A 221 -26.26 21.95 -3.67
C PRO A 221 -25.96 21.22 -2.35
N GLN A 222 -25.59 21.99 -1.32
CA GLN A 222 -25.11 21.46 -0.03
C GLN A 222 -26.23 21.30 1.02
N ASP A 223 -27.40 21.89 0.79
CA ASP A 223 -28.58 21.82 1.66
C ASP A 223 -29.18 20.41 1.78
N SER A 224 -28.99 19.58 0.76
CA SER A 224 -29.50 18.20 0.72
C SER A 224 -28.50 17.14 1.23
N SER A 225 -27.30 17.55 1.64
CA SER A 225 -26.18 16.65 1.95
C SER A 225 -26.49 15.62 3.03
N ASP A 226 -27.14 16.04 4.12
CA ASP A 226 -27.43 15.15 5.23
C ASP A 226 -28.46 14.07 4.88
N ALA A 227 -29.47 14.44 4.08
CA ALA A 227 -30.47 13.51 3.59
C ALA A 227 -29.86 12.52 2.60
N ILE A 228 -28.98 12.99 1.71
CA ILE A 228 -28.22 12.14 0.78
C ILE A 228 -27.42 11.10 1.55
N VAL A 229 -26.64 11.50 2.55
CA VAL A 229 -25.79 10.58 3.31
C VAL A 229 -26.63 9.53 4.05
N SER A 230 -27.73 9.93 4.70
CA SER A 230 -28.61 8.98 5.40
C SER A 230 -29.23 7.96 4.44
N LYS A 231 -29.81 8.40 3.32
CA LYS A 231 -30.39 7.51 2.31
C LYS A 231 -29.35 6.61 1.65
N ALA A 232 -28.14 7.13 1.41
CA ALA A 232 -27.05 6.33 0.85
C ALA A 232 -26.61 5.19 1.78
N ILE A 233 -26.61 5.42 3.10
CA ILE A 233 -26.33 4.39 4.10
C ILE A 233 -27.44 3.33 4.11
N ASP A 234 -28.71 3.75 4.06
CA ASP A 234 -29.85 2.82 3.97
C ASP A 234 -29.80 1.99 2.69
N LEU A 235 -29.46 2.63 1.56
CA LEU A 235 -29.30 1.98 0.27
C LEU A 235 -28.13 0.99 0.28
N TRP A 236 -27.02 1.35 0.92
CA TRP A 236 -25.90 0.45 1.13
C TRP A 236 -26.30 -0.78 1.96
N HIS A 237 -27.02 -0.60 3.06
CA HIS A 237 -27.53 -1.70 3.88
C HIS A 237 -28.48 -2.62 3.08
N LYS A 238 -29.42 -2.04 2.32
CA LYS A 238 -30.37 -2.76 1.45
C LYS A 238 -29.66 -3.71 0.48
N HIS A 239 -28.57 -3.26 -0.15
CA HIS A 239 -27.89 -4.00 -1.21
C HIS A 239 -26.73 -4.87 -0.74
N CYS A 240 -26.10 -4.52 0.38
CA CYS A 240 -24.92 -5.23 0.88
C CYS A 240 -25.19 -6.12 2.09
N GLY A 241 -26.38 -6.05 2.70
CA GLY A 241 -26.78 -6.87 3.84
C GLY A 241 -25.78 -6.77 4.99
N THR A 242 -25.88 -5.74 5.84
CA THR A 242 -25.14 -5.78 7.10
C THR A 242 -25.62 -6.97 7.92
N PRO A 243 -24.73 -7.82 8.46
CA PRO A 243 -25.13 -8.88 9.37
C PRO A 243 -25.92 -8.25 10.52
N VAL A 244 -27.15 -8.72 10.73
CA VAL A 244 -27.93 -8.34 11.90
C VAL A 244 -27.09 -8.72 13.11
N HIS A 245 -26.80 -7.76 14.00
CA HIS A 245 -26.07 -8.02 15.23
C HIS A 245 -26.75 -9.18 15.96
N SER A 246 -26.07 -10.33 16.02
CA SER A 246 -26.43 -11.41 16.93
C SER A 246 -26.26 -10.86 18.34
N SER A 247 -27.41 -10.68 19.02
CA SER A 247 -27.49 -10.31 20.43
C SER A 247 -26.82 -11.34 21.33
#